data_AF-A0A519SW46-F1
#
_entry.id   AF-A0A519SW46-F1
#
_cell.length_a   1.000
_cell.length_b   1.000
_cell.length_c   1.000
_cell.angle_alpha   90.00
_cell.angle_beta   90.00
_cell.angle_gamma   90.00
#
_symmetry.space_group_name_H-M   'P 1'
#
loop_
_entity.id
_entity.type
_entity.pdbx_description
1 polymer ?
#
loop_
_entity_poly.entity_id
_entity_poly.type
_entity_poly.pdbx_seq_one_letter_code
_entity_poly.pdbx_strand_id
1 'polypeptide(L)'
;GYADREFIEELPRFRLPMLPGTGTYRAFEIAGDSMLPLASGTTIVGRYVDDWNNIKDGTPCIVVSQKDGIVFKRVYNKLKQNALFGLHSDNPTFSPYDIKAEDVLEIWEAKSYISSTFPIGGVTLENLASMVLDLTQQVKTMQLQRA
;
A
#
# COMPACT_ATOMS: atom_id res chain seq x y z
N GLY A 1 27.87 -3.57 9.86
CA GLY A 1 26.83 -2.53 9.69
C GLY A 1 25.61 -3.17 9.06
N TYR A 2 24.40 -2.59 9.10
CA TYR A 2 23.18 -3.19 8.51
C TYR A 2 23.25 -3.44 6.98
N ALA A 3 24.38 -3.13 6.34
CA ALA A 3 24.72 -3.36 4.95
C ALA A 3 25.91 -4.34 4.76
N ASP A 4 26.24 -5.18 5.76
CA ASP A 4 27.21 -6.27 5.55
C ASP A 4 26.64 -7.28 4.56
N ARG A 5 27.25 -7.37 3.38
CA ARG A 5 26.89 -8.32 2.31
C ARG A 5 26.81 -9.75 2.82
N GLU A 6 27.69 -10.11 3.75
CA GLU A 6 27.78 -11.43 4.36
C GLU A 6 26.53 -11.79 5.19
N PHE A 7 25.89 -10.81 5.85
CA PHE A 7 24.66 -11.05 6.63
C PHE A 7 23.42 -11.23 5.74
N ILE A 8 23.40 -10.60 4.56
CA ILE A 8 22.28 -10.70 3.61
C ILE A 8 22.28 -12.05 2.88
N GLU A 9 23.44 -12.70 2.71
CA GLU A 9 23.55 -14.01 2.04
C GLU A 9 23.00 -15.18 2.86
N GLU A 10 23.02 -15.10 4.19
CA GLU A 10 22.52 -16.16 5.08
C GLU A 10 20.99 -16.14 5.27
N LEU A 11 20.30 -15.09 4.80
CA LEU A 11 18.86 -14.99 4.96
C LEU A 11 18.11 -16.01 4.08
N PRO A 12 17.09 -16.71 4.61
CA PRO A 12 16.27 -17.64 3.83
C PRO A 12 15.69 -16.97 2.59
N ARG A 13 16.13 -17.41 1.40
CA ARG A 13 15.66 -16.87 0.11
C ARG A 13 14.36 -17.57 -0.28
N PHE A 14 13.23 -16.90 -0.09
CA PHE A 14 11.95 -17.39 -0.59
C PHE A 14 11.78 -17.01 -2.08
N ARG A 15 11.36 -17.96 -2.92
CA ARG A 15 10.98 -17.68 -4.31
C ARG A 15 9.46 -17.63 -4.41
N LEU A 16 8.94 -16.52 -4.91
CA LEU A 16 7.53 -16.40 -5.28
C LEU A 16 7.40 -16.68 -6.78
N PRO A 17 6.82 -17.82 -7.20
CA PRO A 17 6.78 -18.21 -8.62
C PRO A 17 6.04 -17.22 -9.52
N MET A 18 5.16 -16.39 -8.92
CA MET A 18 4.37 -15.37 -9.62
C MET A 18 5.16 -14.10 -9.94
N LEU A 19 6.34 -13.90 -9.33
CA LEU A 19 7.18 -12.74 -9.61
C LEU A 19 8.17 -13.06 -10.73
N PRO A 20 8.42 -12.13 -11.66
CA PRO A 20 9.46 -12.29 -12.66
C PRO A 20 10.81 -12.62 -11.98
N GLY A 21 11.52 -13.62 -12.51
CA GLY A 21 12.84 -14.00 -12.00
C GLY A 21 13.92 -12.93 -12.17
N THR A 22 13.61 -11.83 -12.86
CA THR A 22 14.45 -10.65 -13.01
C THR A 22 14.01 -9.54 -12.05
N GLY A 23 14.99 -8.90 -11.40
CA GLY A 23 14.79 -7.80 -10.46
C GLY A 23 15.11 -8.16 -9.01
N THR A 24 15.37 -7.11 -8.21
CA THR A 24 15.62 -7.23 -6.77
C THR A 24 14.31 -7.03 -6.03
N TYR A 25 13.97 -7.96 -5.14
CA TYR A 25 12.75 -7.90 -4.33
C TYR A 25 13.09 -7.93 -2.85
N ARG A 26 12.31 -7.19 -2.05
CA ARG A 26 12.40 -7.21 -0.59
C ARG A 26 10.99 -7.15 0.00
N ALA A 27 10.79 -7.82 1.13
CA ALA A 27 9.55 -7.81 1.88
C ALA A 27 9.66 -6.84 3.06
N PHE A 28 8.61 -6.07 3.30
CA PHE A 28 8.53 -5.09 4.37
C PHE A 28 7.23 -5.28 5.14
N GLU A 29 7.30 -5.49 6.43
CA GLU A 29 6.11 -5.44 7.29
C GLU A 29 5.69 -3.98 7.47
N ILE A 30 4.43 -3.66 7.17
CA ILE A 30 3.90 -2.31 7.37
C ILE A 30 3.27 -2.19 8.76
N ALA A 31 3.47 -1.04 9.39
CA ALA A 31 2.86 -0.69 10.66
C ALA A 31 1.86 0.46 10.50
N GLY A 32 0.78 0.41 11.27
CA GLY A 32 -0.24 1.46 11.35
C GLY A 32 -1.31 1.40 10.27
N ASP A 33 -2.09 2.48 10.22
CA ASP A 33 -3.45 2.52 9.67
C ASP A 33 -3.51 3.34 8.38
N SER A 34 -2.36 3.79 7.88
CA SER A 34 -2.33 4.82 6.85
C SER A 34 -2.69 4.32 5.44
N MET A 35 -2.71 3.00 5.23
CA MET A 35 -2.98 2.37 3.93
C MET A 35 -4.16 1.38 3.98
N LEU A 36 -5.22 1.72 4.72
CA LEU A 36 -6.46 0.92 4.73
C LEU A 36 -6.98 0.69 3.29
N PRO A 37 -7.48 -0.52 2.96
CA PRO A 37 -7.85 -1.62 3.86
C PRO A 37 -6.69 -2.56 4.28
N LEU A 38 -5.44 -2.26 3.94
CA LEU A 38 -4.31 -3.06 4.40
C LEU A 38 -4.10 -2.82 5.90
N ALA A 39 -4.24 -3.89 6.67
CA ALA A 39 -4.07 -3.87 8.11
C ALA A 39 -2.59 -3.78 8.50
N SER A 40 -2.31 -3.20 9.66
CA SER A 40 -0.99 -3.27 10.29
C SER A 40 -0.54 -4.74 10.44
N GLY A 41 0.74 -5.00 10.23
CA GLY A 41 1.30 -6.36 10.20
C GLY A 41 1.21 -7.04 8.83
N THR A 42 0.58 -6.40 7.83
CA THR A 42 0.64 -6.89 6.45
C THR A 42 2.08 -6.78 5.92
N THR A 43 2.57 -7.81 5.25
CA THR A 43 3.87 -7.77 4.59
C THR A 43 3.70 -7.35 3.14
N ILE A 44 4.36 -6.27 2.70
CA ILE A 44 4.39 -5.82 1.31
C ILE A 44 5.67 -6.32 0.65
N VAL A 45 5.54 -6.98 -0.50
CA VAL A 45 6.67 -7.37 -1.35
C VAL A 45 6.87 -6.28 -2.40
N GLY A 46 7.99 -5.58 -2.28
CA GLY A 46 8.39 -4.51 -3.19
C GLY A 46 9.48 -4.97 -4.17
N ARG A 47 9.45 -4.44 -5.39
CA ARG A 47 10.53 -4.52 -6.37
C ARG A 47 11.35 -3.24 -6.34
N TYR A 48 12.67 -3.36 -6.27
CA TYR A 48 13.58 -2.21 -6.29
C TYR A 48 13.38 -1.38 -7.57
N VAL A 49 13.34 -0.06 -7.41
CA VAL A 49 13.21 0.89 -8.53
C VAL A 49 14.56 1.53 -8.81
N ASP A 50 15.19 1.14 -9.92
CA ASP A 50 16.51 1.66 -10.33
C ASP A 50 16.44 3.10 -10.87
N ASP A 51 15.36 3.45 -11.58
CA ASP A 51 15.14 4.78 -12.14
C ASP A 51 13.82 5.36 -11.62
N TRP A 52 13.94 6.29 -10.67
CA TRP A 52 12.78 6.92 -10.04
C TRP A 52 11.99 7.82 -10.98
N ASN A 53 12.54 8.24 -12.14
CA ASN A 53 11.79 9.02 -13.13
C ASN A 53 10.64 8.22 -13.78
N ASN A 54 10.72 6.89 -13.74
CA ASN A 54 9.72 6.02 -14.35
C ASN A 54 8.57 5.67 -13.40
N ILE A 55 8.62 6.13 -12.14
CA ILE A 55 7.52 5.97 -11.19
C ILE A 55 6.35 6.81 -11.68
N LYS A 56 5.22 6.13 -11.96
CA LYS A 56 3.96 6.79 -12.31
C LYS A 56 3.31 7.34 -11.04
N ASP A 57 2.62 8.46 -11.18
CA ASP A 57 1.88 9.05 -10.08
C ASP A 57 0.81 8.11 -9.51
N GLY A 58 0.71 8.08 -8.18
CA GLY A 58 -0.22 7.21 -7.46
C GLY A 58 0.26 5.77 -7.29
N THR A 59 1.47 5.43 -7.76
CA THR A 59 2.03 4.09 -7.61
C THR A 59 2.28 3.78 -6.13
N PRO A 60 1.79 2.64 -5.61
CA PRO A 60 2.06 2.23 -4.23
C PRO A 60 3.51 1.78 -4.10
N CYS A 61 4.27 2.44 -3.22
CA CYS A 61 5.68 2.14 -2.99
C CYS A 61 6.01 2.09 -1.51
N ILE A 62 6.97 1.25 -1.15
CA ILE A 62 7.75 1.44 0.07
C ILE A 62 8.82 2.50 -0.22
N VAL A 63 8.88 3.52 0.61
CA VAL A 63 9.91 4.57 0.58
C VAL A 63 10.76 4.39 1.83
N VAL A 64 12.06 4.19 1.63
CA VAL A 64 13.06 4.17 2.70
C VAL A 64 13.75 5.53 2.69
N SER A 65 13.69 6.25 3.80
CA SER A 65 14.25 7.61 3.90
C SER A 65 15.04 7.79 5.19
N GLN A 66 15.92 8.79 5.19
CA GLN A 66 16.75 9.12 6.35
C GLN A 66 15.93 9.67 7.53
N LYS A 67 14.84 10.39 7.24
CA LYS A 67 14.04 11.11 8.25
C LYS A 67 12.85 10.31 8.74
N ASP A 68 12.08 9.73 7.82
CA ASP A 68 10.81 9.07 8.15
C ASP A 68 10.95 7.54 8.29
N GLY A 69 12.16 7.01 8.06
CA GLY A 69 12.39 5.58 8.06
C GLY A 69 11.70 4.90 6.87
N ILE A 70 11.02 3.78 7.15
CA ILE A 70 10.34 2.95 6.14
C ILE A 70 8.84 3.26 6.18
N VAL A 71 8.32 3.80 5.09
CA VAL A 71 6.89 4.12 4.96
C VAL A 71 6.30 3.49 3.70
N PHE A 72 5.03 3.08 3.76
CA PHE A 72 4.29 2.59 2.60
C PHE A 72 3.22 3.61 2.21
N LYS A 73 3.32 4.17 1.00
CA LYS A 73 2.51 5.29 0.50
C LYS A 73 2.31 5.21 -1.01
N ARG A 74 1.34 5.95 -1.54
CA ARG A 74 1.31 6.31 -2.96
C ARG A 74 2.32 7.41 -3.25
N VAL A 75 3.19 7.17 -4.22
CA VAL A 75 4.21 8.13 -4.65
C VAL A 75 3.71 8.94 -5.85
N TYR A 76 3.87 10.25 -5.76
CA TYR A 76 3.67 11.20 -6.84
C TYR A 76 5.03 11.82 -7.19
N ASN A 77 5.42 11.68 -8.45
CA ASN A 77 6.76 11.98 -8.92
C ASN A 77 6.85 13.44 -9.38
N LYS A 78 7.42 14.29 -8.52
CA LYS A 78 7.66 15.70 -8.80
C LYS A 78 9.15 16.00 -9.05
N LEU A 79 9.96 14.98 -9.32
CA LEU A 79 11.42 15.10 -9.45
C LEU A 79 11.85 16.18 -10.44
N LYS A 80 11.23 16.21 -11.63
CA LYS A 80 11.58 17.16 -12.70
C LYS A 80 11.18 18.60 -12.39
N GLN A 81 10.23 18.81 -11.48
CA GLN A 81 9.66 20.13 -11.18
C GLN A 81 10.39 20.78 -10.01
N ASN A 82 10.64 20.02 -8.95
CA ASN A 82 11.17 20.54 -7.70
C ASN A 82 12.01 19.54 -6.90
N ALA A 83 12.44 18.43 -7.50
CA ALA A 83 13.22 17.38 -6.83
C ALA A 83 12.53 16.79 -5.58
N LEU A 84 11.19 16.69 -5.61
CA LEU A 84 10.37 16.14 -4.53
C LEU A 84 9.62 14.87 -4.96
N PHE A 85 9.22 14.10 -3.96
CA PHE A 85 8.16 13.10 -4.05
C PHE A 85 6.99 13.49 -3.16
N GLY A 86 5.78 13.47 -3.70
CA GLY A 86 4.56 13.57 -2.90
C GLY A 86 4.17 12.20 -2.37
N LEU A 87 3.99 12.08 -1.06
CA LEU A 87 3.60 10.86 -0.39
C LEU A 87 2.15 10.96 0.09
N HIS A 88 1.29 10.11 -0.46
CA HIS A 88 -0.13 10.10 -0.20
C HIS A 88 -0.54 8.78 0.48
N SER A 89 -1.37 8.91 1.52
CA SER A 89 -1.95 7.77 2.23
C SER A 89 -3.27 7.36 1.55
N ASP A 90 -3.59 6.07 1.51
CA ASP A 90 -4.93 5.63 1.10
C ASP A 90 -5.98 5.95 2.16
N ASN A 91 -5.57 6.09 3.43
CA ASN A 91 -6.41 6.59 4.51
C ASN A 91 -6.48 8.14 4.48
N PRO A 92 -7.66 8.73 4.21
CA PRO A 92 -7.81 10.19 4.08
C PRO A 92 -7.55 11.00 5.36
N THR A 93 -7.52 10.34 6.52
CA THR A 93 -7.20 11.01 7.80
C THR A 93 -5.74 11.48 7.87
N PHE A 94 -4.88 10.90 7.04
CA PHE A 94 -3.47 11.28 6.94
C PHE A 94 -3.27 12.25 5.78
N SER A 95 -2.90 13.49 6.11
CA SER A 95 -2.60 14.51 5.09
C SER A 95 -1.40 14.11 4.23
N PRO A 96 -1.46 14.34 2.91
CA PRO A 96 -0.29 14.20 2.04
C PRO A 96 0.83 15.13 2.47
N TYR A 97 2.08 14.71 2.25
CA TYR A 97 3.27 15.51 2.49
C TYR A 97 4.32 15.25 1.41
N ASP A 98 5.23 16.20 1.23
CA ASP A 98 6.33 16.07 0.27
C ASP A 98 7.63 15.71 1.00
N ILE A 99 8.43 14.84 0.39
CA ILE A 99 9.79 14.52 0.80
C ILE A 99 10.76 14.91 -0.32
N LYS A 100 11.95 15.38 0.05
CA LYS A 100 12.99 15.68 -0.93
C LYS A 100 13.64 14.40 -1.45
N ALA A 101 13.99 14.38 -2.73
CA ALA A 101 14.68 13.24 -3.33
C ALA A 101 16.02 12.91 -2.64
N GLU A 102 16.72 13.92 -2.10
CA GLU A 102 17.98 13.75 -1.35
C GLU A 102 17.81 13.01 -0.01
N ASP A 103 16.60 13.06 0.58
CA ASP A 103 16.30 12.40 1.85
C ASP A 103 15.87 10.92 1.65
N VAL A 104 15.57 10.53 0.40
CA VAL A 104 15.16 9.16 0.05
C VAL A 104 16.38 8.30 -0.24
N LEU A 105 16.44 7.12 0.38
CA LEU A 105 17.52 6.14 0.24
C LEU A 105 17.16 5.07 -0.80
N GLU A 106 15.95 4.52 -0.72
CA GLU A 106 15.48 3.47 -1.61
C GLU A 106 13.97 3.65 -1.88
N ILE A 107 13.53 3.28 -3.09
CA ILE A 107 12.10 3.14 -3.41
C ILE A 107 11.86 1.74 -3.95
N TRP A 108 10.80 1.10 -3.43
CA TRP A 108 10.38 -0.23 -3.84
C TRP A 108 8.92 -0.21 -4.28
N GLU A 109 8.67 -0.48 -5.56
CA GLU A 109 7.31 -0.55 -6.11
C GLU A 109 6.61 -1.80 -5.58
N ALA A 110 5.44 -1.65 -4.94
CA ALA A 110 4.70 -2.78 -4.40
C ALA A 110 4.18 -3.69 -5.53
N LYS A 111 4.49 -4.99 -5.44
CA LYS A 111 4.05 -6.01 -6.41
C LYS A 111 3.08 -7.02 -5.82
N SER A 112 3.19 -7.31 -4.53
CA SER A 112 2.19 -8.11 -3.80
C SER A 112 2.16 -7.72 -2.33
N TYR A 113 1.14 -8.22 -1.63
CA TYR A 113 1.07 -8.20 -0.19
C TYR A 113 0.75 -9.60 0.33
N ILE A 114 1.19 -9.90 1.55
CA ILE A 114 0.96 -11.15 2.27
C ILE A 114 0.31 -10.74 3.60
N SER A 115 -0.92 -11.19 3.80
CA SER A 115 -1.65 -11.01 5.06
C SER A 115 -1.72 -12.34 5.79
N SER A 116 -1.32 -12.36 7.05
CA SER A 116 -1.59 -13.47 7.98
C SER A 116 -2.97 -13.36 8.61
N THR A 117 -3.63 -12.21 8.44
CA THR A 117 -5.01 -11.97 8.87
C THR A 117 -5.94 -12.45 7.76
N PHE A 118 -6.69 -13.50 8.04
CA PHE A 118 -7.71 -13.99 7.12
C PHE A 118 -9.00 -13.18 7.31
N PRO A 119 -9.69 -12.80 6.23
CA PRO A 119 -10.99 -12.17 6.36
C PRO A 119 -11.93 -13.14 7.08
N ILE A 120 -12.32 -12.80 8.31
CA ILE A 120 -13.39 -13.50 9.02
C ILE A 120 -14.65 -13.17 8.23
N GLY A 121 -15.27 -14.18 7.60
CA GLY A 121 -16.37 -14.03 6.64
C GLY A 121 -17.29 -12.85 6.95
N GLY A 122 -17.04 -11.74 6.24
CA GLY A 122 -17.80 -10.51 6.38
C GLY A 122 -19.09 -10.58 5.56
N VAL A 123 -19.95 -9.59 5.77
CA VAL A 123 -21.13 -9.35 4.93
C VAL A 123 -20.68 -9.31 3.48
N THR A 124 -21.11 -10.28 2.67
CA THR A 124 -20.77 -10.31 1.26
C THR A 124 -21.48 -9.17 0.53
N LEU A 125 -21.01 -8.82 -0.67
CA LEU A 125 -21.63 -7.76 -1.46
C LEU A 125 -23.12 -8.09 -1.74
N GLU A 126 -23.44 -9.38 -1.88
CA GLU A 126 -24.80 -9.90 -2.07
C GLU A 126 -25.67 -9.68 -0.82
N ASN A 127 -25.12 -9.94 0.37
CA ASN A 127 -25.81 -9.66 1.63
C ASN A 127 -26.04 -8.14 1.80
N LEU A 128 -25.11 -7.31 1.36
CA LEU A 128 -25.26 -5.86 1.40
C LEU A 128 -26.34 -5.37 0.40
N ALA A 129 -26.35 -5.90 -0.82
CA ALA A 129 -27.31 -5.52 -1.85
C ALA A 129 -28.75 -5.91 -1.46
N SER A 130 -28.93 -7.09 -0.87
CA SER A 130 -30.23 -7.53 -0.36
C SER A 130 -30.72 -6.67 0.82
N MET A 131 -29.85 -6.28 1.75
CA MET A 131 -30.20 -5.34 2.82
C MET A 131 -30.61 -3.97 2.29
N VAL A 132 -29.92 -3.44 1.28
CA VAL A 132 -30.29 -2.15 0.66
C VAL A 132 -31.63 -2.24 -0.07
N LEU A 133 -31.87 -3.32 -0.83
CA LEU A 133 -33.16 -3.57 -1.47
C LEU A 133 -34.30 -3.62 -0.45
N ASP A 134 -34.11 -4.34 0.66
CA ASP A 134 -35.11 -4.44 1.71
C ASP A 134 -35.42 -3.07 2.35
N LEU A 135 -34.39 -2.27 2.64
CA LEU A 135 -34.56 -0.89 3.12
C LEU A 135 -35.34 -0.02 2.13
N THR A 136 -35.03 -0.09 0.83
CA THR A 136 -35.76 0.68 -0.19
C THR A 136 -37.23 0.27 -0.26
N GLN A 137 -37.53 -1.01 -0.08
CA GLN A 137 -38.89 -1.53 -0.08
C GLN A 137 -39.67 -1.11 1.18
N GLN A 138 -39.03 -1.13 2.35
CA GLN A 138 -39.61 -0.64 3.59
C GLN A 138 -39.92 0.87 3.53
N VAL A 139 -39.00 1.69 2.99
CA VAL A 139 -39.23 3.13 2.80
C VAL A 139 -40.40 3.40 1.87
N LYS A 140 -40.50 2.66 0.76
CA LYS A 140 -41.61 2.79 -0.19
C LYS A 140 -42.96 2.44 0.44
N THR A 141 -42.98 1.38 1.26
CA THR A 141 -44.17 0.97 2.03
C THR A 141 -44.60 2.05 3.04
N MET A 142 -43.65 2.66 3.74
CA MET A 142 -43.93 3.74 4.71
C MET A 142 -44.45 5.02 4.04
N GLN A 143 -43.99 5.35 2.83
CA GLN A 143 -44.50 6.49 2.07
C GLN A 143 -45.94 6.25 1.59
N LEU A 144 -46.27 5.02 1.19
CA LEU A 144 -47.63 4.66 0.78
C LEU A 144 -48.64 4.62 1.93
N GLN A 145 -48.20 4.34 3.15
CA GLN A 145 -49.05 4.38 4.36
C GLN A 145 -49.33 5.81 4.86
N ARG A 146 -48.63 6.82 4.33
CA ARG A 146 -48.78 8.24 4.69
C ARG A 146 -49.63 9.04 3.69
N ALA A 147 -50.12 8.40 2.63
CA ALA A 147 -51.07 8.95 1.65
C ALA A 147 -52.48 8.43 1.93
#